data_AF-A0ABD0Z165-F1
#
_entry.id   AF-A0ABD0Z165-F1
#
_cell.length_a   1.000
_cell.length_b   1.000
_cell.length_c   1.000
_cell.angle_alpha   90.00
_cell.angle_beta   90.00
_cell.angle_gamma   90.00
#
_symmetry.space_group_name_H-M   'P 1'
#
loop_
_entity.id
_entity.type
_entity.pdbx_description
1 polymer ?
#
loop_
_entity_poly.entity_id
_entity_poly.type
_entity_poly.pdbx_seq_one_letter_code
_entity_poly.pdbx_strand_id
1 'polypeptide(L)'
;MEDPEDISVLDVYEIVTDFAKEFRPVLGIYGPEPLNNIMSKVLTTLEHLEAQTVKIGQLNTLLQERESTIMKLERDKVEKAADRQRFEKELEQIEEHWREELGGMVAVINRLQEENRKLVKSLAAKQENSSENHAHPMSPEVDVGVLQQSRASIDKLRDQIKAKDRELYSKSSEIDKLTDQVNRLSLLVKDLRKKHRVCLGQVRSLIDERADYIAQLQDLQHKLGSLRQQLGIAEKENEDLAQSHSERPDLTNKAIYDLDDPNRPRFTTDELKEILRERNEFKARVSDLEEELALYRPKNEQSSLDEDEDEDAPVQGPIPFEPNDAPWKRSESGIRKLFRKLFSETNVTFLGSSPKRSLSSLSKMALASGATLDSPL
;
A
#
# COMPACT_ATOMS: atom_id res chain seq x y z
N MET A 1 -16.90 -24.63 28.38
CA MET A 1 -15.45 -24.82 28.21
C MET A 1 -14.96 -23.41 28.07
N GLU A 2 -14.47 -22.82 29.16
CA GLU A 2 -13.79 -21.52 29.06
C GLU A 2 -12.57 -21.76 28.19
N ASP A 3 -12.49 -21.06 27.05
CA ASP A 3 -11.27 -21.04 26.28
C ASP A 3 -10.16 -20.54 27.21
N PRO A 4 -9.03 -21.25 27.31
CA PRO A 4 -7.93 -20.80 28.15
C PRO A 4 -7.54 -19.39 27.69
N GLU A 5 -7.43 -18.44 28.62
CA GLU A 5 -6.97 -17.09 28.33
C GLU A 5 -5.70 -17.15 27.48
N ASP A 6 -5.73 -16.49 26.32
CA ASP A 6 -4.59 -16.43 25.41
C ASP A 6 -3.42 -15.76 26.14
N ILE A 7 -2.43 -16.55 26.54
CA ILE A 7 -1.23 -16.08 27.21
C ILE A 7 -0.52 -15.10 26.27
N SER A 8 -0.42 -13.84 26.67
CA SER A 8 0.28 -12.79 25.95
C SER A 8 1.79 -12.90 26.11
N VAL A 9 2.54 -12.29 25.19
CA VAL A 9 4.00 -12.17 25.31
C VAL A 9 4.38 -11.44 26.61
N LEU A 10 3.52 -10.52 27.07
CA LEU A 10 3.69 -9.84 28.35
C LEU A 10 3.60 -10.82 29.53
N ASP A 11 2.59 -11.69 29.52
CA ASP A 11 2.38 -12.70 30.56
C ASP A 11 3.56 -13.68 30.63
N VAL A 12 4.13 -14.04 29.47
CA VAL A 12 5.37 -14.84 29.42
C VAL A 12 6.53 -14.12 30.12
N TYR A 13 6.69 -12.80 29.95
CA TYR A 13 7.74 -12.05 30.65
C TYR A 13 7.48 -11.89 32.15
N GLU A 14 6.21 -11.79 32.57
CA GLU A 14 5.84 -11.79 33.99
C GLU A 14 6.17 -13.13 34.65
N ILE A 15 5.80 -14.25 34.01
CA ILE A 15 6.14 -15.61 34.45
C ILE A 15 7.66 -15.78 34.57
N VAL A 16 8.42 -15.30 33.58
CA VAL A 16 9.90 -15.33 33.62
C VAL A 16 10.46 -14.53 34.80
N THR A 17 9.87 -13.37 35.07
CA THR A 17 10.32 -12.47 36.14
C THR A 17 10.04 -13.07 37.51
N ASP A 18 8.87 -13.65 37.71
CA ASP A 18 8.50 -14.29 38.97
C ASP A 18 9.28 -15.58 39.21
N PHE A 19 9.47 -16.39 38.16
CA PHE A 19 10.39 -17.53 38.20
C PHE A 19 11.80 -17.09 38.65
N ALA A 20 12.35 -16.01 38.08
CA ALA A 20 13.68 -15.54 38.43
C ALA A 20 13.79 -15.03 39.88
N LYS A 21 12.73 -14.39 40.41
CA LYS A 21 12.67 -13.96 41.81
C LYS A 21 12.71 -15.16 42.77
N GLU A 22 11.93 -16.20 42.49
CA GLU A 22 11.86 -17.41 43.31
C GLU A 22 13.11 -18.29 43.20
N PHE A 23 13.76 -18.28 42.03
CA PHE A 23 14.95 -19.09 41.77
C PHE A 23 16.23 -18.48 42.37
N ARG A 24 16.28 -17.16 42.58
CA ARG A 24 17.46 -16.45 43.10
C ARG A 24 17.92 -16.93 44.49
N PRO A 25 17.05 -17.15 45.49
CA PRO A 25 17.45 -17.75 46.77
C PRO A 25 18.05 -19.16 46.63
N VAL A 26 17.50 -19.98 45.73
CA VAL A 26 17.99 -21.35 45.48
C VAL A 26 19.41 -21.32 44.92
N LEU A 27 19.67 -20.39 44.00
CA LEU A 27 21.01 -20.15 43.44
C LEU A 27 22.02 -19.73 44.50
N GLY A 28 21.60 -18.91 45.47
CA GLY A 28 22.44 -18.49 46.60
C GLY A 28 22.83 -19.63 47.55
N ILE A 29 22.01 -20.68 47.66
CA ILE A 29 22.25 -21.82 48.57
C ILE A 29 23.11 -22.90 47.90
N TYR A 30 22.81 -23.24 46.65
CA TYR A 30 23.43 -24.40 45.96
C TYR A 30 24.55 -24.02 45.00
N GLY A 31 24.75 -22.72 44.75
CA GLY A 31 25.68 -22.24 43.73
C GLY A 31 25.21 -22.52 42.30
N PRO A 32 25.91 -21.94 41.30
CA PRO A 32 25.45 -21.94 39.92
C PRO A 32 25.71 -23.21 39.12
N GLU A 33 26.78 -23.94 39.43
CA GLU A 33 27.23 -25.11 38.67
C GLU A 33 26.20 -26.25 38.57
N PRO A 34 25.61 -26.75 39.68
CA PRO A 34 24.67 -27.88 39.60
C PRO A 34 23.35 -27.52 38.91
N LEU A 35 22.99 -26.24 38.87
CA LEU A 35 21.73 -25.75 38.31
C LEU A 35 21.84 -25.35 36.83
N ASN A 36 23.05 -25.26 36.27
CA ASN A 36 23.28 -24.75 34.92
C ASN A 36 22.57 -25.55 33.82
N ASN A 37 22.60 -26.87 33.92
CA ASN A 37 21.91 -27.76 32.98
C ASN A 37 20.38 -27.63 33.03
N ILE A 38 19.83 -27.40 34.23
CA ILE A 38 18.38 -27.20 34.41
C ILE A 38 17.99 -25.82 33.88
N MET A 39 18.77 -24.79 34.21
CA MET A 39 18.54 -23.42 33.77
C MET A 39 18.62 -23.29 32.24
N SER A 40 19.56 -23.97 31.60
CA SER A 40 19.63 -24.03 30.13
C SER A 40 18.36 -24.63 29.51
N LYS A 41 17.81 -25.71 30.10
CA LYS A 41 16.55 -26.32 29.64
C LYS A 41 15.35 -25.39 29.87
N VAL A 42 15.23 -24.80 31.07
CA VAL A 42 14.16 -23.86 31.41
C VAL A 42 14.18 -22.65 30.47
N LEU A 43 15.37 -22.13 30.15
CA LEU A 43 15.52 -21.05 29.19
C LEU A 43 15.03 -21.46 27.81
N THR A 44 15.45 -22.63 27.29
CA THR A 44 14.97 -23.11 25.98
C THR A 44 13.46 -23.33 25.93
N THR A 45 12.83 -23.78 27.02
CA THR A 45 11.37 -23.94 27.08
C THR A 45 10.65 -22.60 27.11
N LEU A 46 11.18 -21.61 27.83
CA LEU A 46 10.62 -20.26 27.88
C LEU A 46 10.77 -19.56 26.53
N GLU A 47 11.90 -19.72 25.84
CA GLU A 47 12.09 -19.24 24.46
C GLU A 47 11.10 -19.86 23.49
N HIS A 48 10.81 -21.16 23.66
CA HIS A 48 9.80 -21.82 22.85
C HIS A 48 8.41 -21.25 23.14
N LEU A 49 8.11 -20.96 24.41
CA LEU A 49 6.85 -20.33 24.82
C LEU A 49 6.70 -18.93 24.22
N GLU A 50 7.71 -18.06 24.31
CA GLU A 50 7.72 -16.73 23.67
C GLU A 50 7.49 -16.83 22.16
N ALA A 51 8.21 -17.73 21.48
CA ALA A 51 8.06 -17.93 20.04
C ALA A 51 6.65 -18.45 19.67
N GLN A 52 6.09 -19.37 20.46
CA GLN A 52 4.74 -19.88 20.26
C GLN A 52 3.69 -18.80 20.50
N THR A 53 3.81 -18.01 21.56
CA THR A 53 2.89 -16.91 21.87
C THR A 53 2.90 -15.83 20.78
N VAL A 54 4.08 -15.43 20.28
CA VAL A 54 4.18 -14.51 19.15
C VAL A 54 3.51 -15.08 17.90
N LYS A 55 3.73 -16.36 17.61
CA LYS A 55 3.12 -17.04 16.47
C LYS A 55 1.59 -17.12 16.61
N ILE A 56 1.08 -17.42 17.79
CA ILE A 56 -0.37 -17.44 18.07
C ILE A 56 -0.96 -16.05 17.86
N GLY A 57 -0.33 -15.00 18.37
CA GLY A 57 -0.76 -13.61 18.13
C GLY A 57 -0.84 -13.27 16.63
N GLN A 58 0.17 -13.64 15.85
CA GLN A 58 0.18 -13.45 14.39
C GLN A 58 -0.93 -14.25 13.69
N LEU A 59 -1.18 -15.49 14.11
CA LEU A 59 -2.26 -16.31 13.58
C LEU A 59 -3.63 -15.74 13.92
N ASN A 60 -3.82 -15.22 15.14
CA ASN A 60 -5.06 -14.57 15.55
C ASN A 60 -5.31 -13.28 14.75
N THR A 61 -4.27 -12.46 14.52
CA THR A 61 -4.42 -11.28 13.64
C THR A 61 -4.79 -11.68 12.22
N LEU A 62 -4.16 -12.73 11.67
CA LEU A 62 -4.49 -13.22 10.33
C LEU A 62 -5.90 -13.80 10.29
N LEU A 63 -6.33 -14.53 11.31
CA LEU A 63 -7.68 -15.06 11.42
C LEU A 63 -8.70 -13.91 11.41
N GLN A 64 -8.49 -12.87 12.23
CA GLN A 64 -9.36 -11.70 12.29
C GLN A 64 -9.41 -10.94 10.95
N GLU A 65 -8.27 -10.80 10.27
CA GLU A 65 -8.23 -10.27 8.91
C GLU A 65 -9.07 -11.12 7.95
N ARG A 66 -8.93 -12.45 8.00
CA ARG A 66 -9.70 -13.36 7.14
C ARG A 66 -11.20 -13.28 7.43
N GLU A 67 -11.59 -13.27 8.70
CA GLU A 67 -12.98 -13.08 9.12
C GLU A 67 -13.54 -11.75 8.60
N SER A 68 -12.78 -10.66 8.71
CA SER A 68 -13.19 -9.35 8.17
C SER A 68 -13.38 -9.39 6.65
N THR A 69 -12.50 -10.09 5.92
CA THR A 69 -12.64 -10.26 4.47
C THR A 69 -13.84 -11.13 4.10
N ILE A 70 -14.12 -12.18 4.86
CA ILE A 70 -15.30 -13.03 4.67
C ILE A 70 -16.56 -12.19 4.89
N MET A 71 -16.67 -11.45 6.00
CA MET A 71 -17.82 -10.59 6.28
C MET A 71 -18.04 -9.53 5.18
N LYS A 72 -16.96 -8.99 4.60
CA LYS A 72 -17.06 -8.08 3.45
C LYS A 72 -17.61 -8.78 2.22
N LEU A 73 -17.05 -9.94 1.86
CA LEU A 73 -17.50 -10.71 0.69
C LEU A 73 -18.94 -11.21 0.82
N GLU A 74 -19.36 -11.59 2.03
CA GLU A 74 -20.75 -11.98 2.30
C GLU A 74 -21.71 -10.82 2.10
N ARG A 75 -21.36 -9.62 2.59
CA ARG A 75 -22.15 -8.41 2.36
C ARG A 75 -22.25 -8.07 0.87
N ASP A 76 -21.13 -8.09 0.15
CA ASP A 76 -21.09 -7.84 -1.30
C ASP A 76 -21.93 -8.89 -2.07
N LYS A 77 -21.92 -10.15 -1.63
CA LYS A 77 -22.73 -11.22 -2.24
C LYS A 77 -24.22 -10.96 -2.06
N VAL A 78 -24.65 -10.54 -0.86
CA VAL A 78 -26.04 -10.21 -0.56
C VAL A 78 -26.49 -8.98 -1.35
N GLU A 79 -25.67 -7.92 -1.40
CA GLU A 79 -25.97 -6.71 -2.16
C GLU A 79 -26.14 -7.00 -3.66
N LYS A 80 -25.20 -7.75 -4.26
CA LYS A 80 -25.31 -8.18 -5.66
C LYS A 80 -26.54 -9.06 -5.92
N ALA A 81 -26.97 -9.86 -4.95
CA ALA A 81 -28.19 -10.66 -5.08
C ALA A 81 -29.44 -9.77 -5.02
N ALA A 82 -29.47 -8.78 -4.13
CA ALA A 82 -30.55 -7.81 -4.04
C ALA A 82 -30.67 -6.96 -5.31
N ASP A 83 -29.54 -6.54 -5.89
CA ASP A 83 -29.54 -5.79 -7.15
C ASP A 83 -30.06 -6.63 -8.32
N ARG A 84 -29.63 -7.90 -8.42
CA ARG A 84 -30.19 -8.83 -9.42
C ARG A 84 -31.70 -8.97 -9.29
N GLN A 85 -32.21 -9.11 -8.06
CA GLN A 85 -33.64 -9.19 -7.80
C GLN A 85 -34.38 -7.89 -8.17
N ARG A 86 -33.76 -6.73 -7.97
CA ARG A 86 -34.33 -5.44 -8.40
C ARG A 86 -34.43 -5.37 -9.91
N PHE A 87 -33.36 -5.73 -10.64
CA PHE A 87 -33.38 -5.74 -12.10
C PHE A 87 -34.38 -6.74 -12.68
N GLU A 88 -34.53 -7.91 -12.07
CA GLU A 88 -35.53 -8.90 -12.47
C GLU A 88 -36.95 -8.34 -12.32
N LYS A 89 -37.26 -7.68 -11.19
CA LYS A 89 -38.56 -7.02 -11.00
C LYS A 89 -38.81 -5.86 -11.97
N GLU A 90 -37.79 -5.06 -12.27
CA GLU A 90 -37.89 -3.99 -13.26
C GLU A 90 -38.14 -4.57 -14.66
N LEU A 91 -37.51 -5.69 -15.00
CA LEU A 91 -37.74 -6.38 -16.27
C LEU A 91 -39.16 -6.94 -16.35
N GLU A 92 -39.64 -7.59 -15.28
CA GLU A 92 -41.03 -8.09 -15.19
C GLU A 92 -42.04 -6.95 -15.38
N GLN A 93 -41.82 -5.80 -14.74
CA GLN A 93 -42.69 -4.62 -14.91
C GLN A 93 -42.70 -4.09 -16.34
N ILE A 94 -41.53 -4.05 -16.99
CA ILE A 94 -41.43 -3.67 -18.39
C ILE A 94 -42.19 -4.68 -19.25
N GLU A 95 -42.01 -5.99 -19.05
CA GLU A 95 -42.74 -7.01 -19.79
C GLU A 95 -44.26 -6.92 -19.59
N GLU A 96 -44.73 -6.70 -18.36
CA GLU A 96 -46.14 -6.51 -18.05
C GLU A 96 -46.70 -5.28 -18.77
N HIS A 97 -45.98 -4.16 -18.71
CA HIS A 97 -46.36 -2.95 -19.43
C HIS A 97 -46.43 -3.16 -20.95
N TRP A 98 -45.44 -3.85 -21.54
CA TRP A 98 -45.48 -4.22 -22.96
C TRP A 98 -46.66 -5.13 -23.30
N ARG A 99 -47.02 -6.09 -22.43
CA ARG A 99 -48.20 -6.94 -22.62
C ARG A 99 -49.50 -6.13 -22.57
N GLU A 100 -49.60 -5.19 -21.64
CA GLU A 100 -50.75 -4.29 -21.52
C GLU A 100 -50.91 -3.41 -22.75
N GLU A 101 -49.81 -2.78 -23.22
CA GLU A 101 -49.83 -1.96 -24.42
C GLU A 101 -50.20 -2.78 -25.66
N LEU A 102 -49.59 -3.95 -25.83
CA LEU A 102 -49.91 -4.87 -26.93
C LEU A 102 -51.38 -5.30 -26.88
N GLY A 103 -51.89 -5.64 -25.70
CA GLY A 103 -53.30 -5.97 -25.48
C GLY A 103 -54.23 -4.80 -25.82
N GLY A 104 -53.86 -3.59 -25.43
CA GLY A 104 -54.56 -2.35 -25.77
C GLY A 104 -54.62 -2.09 -27.28
N MET A 105 -53.49 -2.24 -27.98
CA MET A 105 -53.43 -2.12 -29.44
C MET A 105 -54.31 -3.17 -30.14
N VAL A 106 -54.25 -4.43 -29.70
CA VAL A 106 -55.11 -5.51 -30.23
C VAL A 106 -56.59 -5.20 -30.00
N ALA A 107 -56.97 -4.69 -28.82
CA ALA A 107 -58.34 -4.29 -28.55
C ALA A 107 -58.82 -3.16 -29.49
N VAL A 108 -57.95 -2.18 -29.77
CA VAL A 108 -58.26 -1.10 -30.74
C VAL A 108 -58.42 -1.67 -32.15
N ILE A 109 -57.53 -2.57 -32.59
CA ILE A 109 -57.63 -3.22 -33.90
C ILE A 109 -58.94 -4.01 -34.02
N ASN A 110 -59.29 -4.79 -33.01
CA ASN A 110 -60.54 -5.56 -33.00
C ASN A 110 -61.77 -4.65 -33.10
N ARG A 111 -61.78 -3.54 -32.34
CA ARG A 111 -62.86 -2.54 -32.42
C ARG A 111 -62.97 -1.93 -33.82
N LEU A 112 -61.86 -1.52 -34.41
CA LEU A 112 -61.83 -0.96 -35.78
C LEU A 112 -62.26 -2.00 -36.83
N GLN A 113 -61.87 -3.27 -36.67
CA GLN A 113 -62.30 -4.35 -37.54
C GLN A 113 -63.82 -4.62 -37.44
N GLU A 114 -64.38 -4.59 -36.24
CA GLU A 114 -65.82 -4.70 -36.03
C GLU A 114 -66.59 -3.52 -36.63
N GLU A 115 -66.10 -2.29 -36.44
CA GLU A 115 -66.68 -1.09 -37.05
C GLU A 115 -66.62 -1.17 -38.58
N ASN A 116 -65.49 -1.57 -39.16
CA ASN A 116 -65.36 -1.81 -40.61
C ASN A 116 -66.33 -2.89 -41.11
N ARG A 117 -66.48 -4.03 -40.39
CA ARG A 117 -67.47 -5.05 -40.74
C ARG A 117 -68.90 -4.51 -40.71
N LYS A 118 -69.25 -3.69 -39.72
CA LYS A 118 -70.57 -3.04 -39.62
C LYS A 118 -70.80 -2.06 -40.76
N LEU A 119 -69.80 -1.27 -41.12
CA LEU A 119 -69.86 -0.32 -42.24
C LEU A 119 -70.02 -1.05 -43.58
N VAL A 120 -69.25 -2.12 -43.82
CA VAL A 120 -69.37 -2.95 -45.04
C VAL A 120 -70.78 -3.55 -45.16
N LYS A 121 -71.32 -4.12 -44.06
CA LYS A 121 -72.70 -4.64 -44.05
C LYS A 121 -73.73 -3.54 -44.34
N SER A 122 -73.54 -2.35 -43.77
CA SER A 122 -74.44 -1.20 -43.98
C SER A 122 -74.37 -0.65 -45.41
N LEU A 123 -73.19 -0.65 -46.03
CA LEU A 123 -73.00 -0.29 -47.44
C LEU A 123 -73.66 -1.31 -48.36
N ALA A 124 -73.47 -2.61 -48.11
CA ALA A 124 -74.13 -3.67 -48.89
C ALA A 124 -75.66 -3.57 -48.82
N ALA A 125 -76.23 -3.36 -47.63
CA ALA A 125 -77.67 -3.15 -47.46
C ALA A 125 -78.18 -1.88 -48.17
N LYS A 126 -77.39 -0.80 -48.20
CA LYS A 126 -77.71 0.41 -48.99
C LYS A 126 -77.63 0.17 -50.49
N GLN A 127 -76.72 -0.69 -50.94
CA GLN A 127 -76.55 -1.02 -52.35
C GLN A 127 -77.67 -1.94 -52.86
N GLU A 128 -78.13 -2.90 -52.04
CA GLU A 128 -79.32 -3.74 -52.31
C GLU A 128 -80.61 -2.91 -52.37
N ASN A 129 -80.77 -1.93 -51.48
CA ASN A 129 -81.91 -1.02 -51.48
C ASN A 129 -81.84 0.12 -52.51
N SER A 130 -80.76 0.24 -53.29
CA SER A 130 -80.60 1.30 -54.30
C SER A 130 -81.10 0.92 -55.71
N SER A 131 -81.61 -0.30 -55.89
CA SER A 131 -82.24 -0.74 -57.16
C SER A 131 -83.74 -0.47 -57.25
N GLU A 132 -84.39 -0.08 -56.15
CA GLU A 132 -85.80 0.33 -56.15
C GLU A 132 -85.96 1.53 -55.23
N ASN A 133 -86.02 2.75 -55.81
CA ASN A 133 -87.10 3.69 -55.53
C ASN A 133 -86.89 5.02 -56.27
N HIS A 134 -87.62 5.11 -57.38
CA HIS A 134 -88.49 6.22 -57.78
C HIS A 134 -88.18 7.61 -57.22
N ALA A 135 -87.79 8.49 -58.15
CA ALA A 135 -88.13 9.89 -58.10
C ALA A 135 -89.67 10.06 -58.06
N HIS A 136 -90.21 10.24 -56.86
CA HIS A 136 -91.53 10.81 -56.64
C HIS A 136 -91.43 12.02 -55.71
N PRO A 137 -92.16 13.11 -55.99
CA PRO A 137 -92.18 14.25 -55.10
C PRO A 137 -92.91 13.85 -53.83
N MET A 138 -92.19 13.82 -52.72
CA MET A 138 -92.69 13.38 -51.43
C MET A 138 -93.66 14.42 -50.85
N SER A 139 -94.71 13.91 -50.21
CA SER A 139 -95.64 14.68 -49.38
C SER A 139 -94.88 15.50 -48.31
N PRO A 140 -95.30 16.73 -47.99
CA PRO A 140 -94.61 17.63 -47.06
C PRO A 140 -94.36 17.04 -45.66
N GLU A 141 -95.12 16.02 -45.25
CA GLU A 141 -94.96 15.36 -43.96
C GLU A 141 -93.72 14.44 -43.88
N VAL A 142 -93.29 13.85 -45.00
CA VAL A 142 -92.09 13.00 -45.03
C VAL A 142 -90.81 13.85 -45.08
N ASP A 143 -90.87 15.00 -45.74
CA ASP A 143 -89.78 15.97 -45.78
C ASP A 143 -89.51 16.58 -44.38
N VAL A 144 -90.58 16.80 -43.60
CA VAL A 144 -90.49 17.19 -42.18
C VAL A 144 -89.83 16.09 -41.34
N GLY A 145 -90.19 14.82 -41.56
CA GLY A 145 -89.56 13.69 -40.86
C GLY A 145 -88.05 13.56 -41.12
N VAL A 146 -87.62 13.73 -42.38
CA VAL A 146 -86.20 13.71 -42.77
C VAL A 146 -85.45 14.90 -42.15
N LEU A 147 -86.04 16.10 -42.16
CA LEU A 147 -85.46 17.27 -41.50
C LEU A 147 -85.33 17.08 -39.99
N GLN A 148 -86.32 16.47 -39.35
CA GLN A 148 -86.29 16.19 -37.90
C GLN A 148 -85.21 15.16 -37.54
N GLN A 149 -85.01 14.15 -38.41
CA GLN A 149 -83.95 13.16 -38.25
C GLN A 149 -82.55 13.75 -38.48
N SER A 150 -82.41 14.66 -39.45
CA SER A 150 -81.18 15.44 -39.67
C SER A 150 -80.87 16.36 -38.48
N ARG A 151 -81.89 17.01 -37.91
CA ARG A 151 -81.71 17.83 -36.71
C ARG A 151 -81.25 17.01 -35.51
N ALA A 152 -81.86 15.84 -35.31
CA ALA A 152 -81.47 14.91 -34.24
C ALA A 152 -80.05 14.36 -34.42
N SER A 153 -79.59 14.13 -35.66
CA SER A 153 -78.21 13.71 -35.93
C SER A 153 -77.20 14.85 -35.69
N ILE A 154 -77.54 16.09 -36.06
CA ILE A 154 -76.74 17.28 -35.76
C ILE A 154 -76.60 17.47 -34.25
N ASP A 155 -77.68 17.32 -33.48
CA ASP A 155 -77.62 17.46 -32.02
C ASP A 155 -76.77 16.35 -31.38
N LYS A 156 -76.86 15.11 -31.87
CA LYS A 156 -75.95 14.02 -31.45
C LYS A 156 -74.49 14.33 -31.78
N LEU A 157 -74.19 14.86 -32.96
CA LEU A 157 -72.83 15.24 -33.34
C LEU A 157 -72.30 16.38 -32.47
N ARG A 158 -73.14 17.36 -32.12
CA ARG A 158 -72.78 18.43 -31.17
C ARG A 158 -72.45 17.88 -29.78
N ASP A 159 -73.24 16.94 -29.28
CA ASP A 159 -72.98 16.32 -27.98
C ASP A 159 -71.71 15.46 -28.00
N GLN A 160 -71.44 14.76 -29.11
CA GLN A 160 -70.18 14.04 -29.31
C GLN A 160 -68.98 14.98 -29.34
N ILE A 161 -69.07 16.12 -30.03
CA ILE A 161 -68.02 17.14 -30.04
C ILE A 161 -67.74 17.62 -28.61
N LYS A 162 -68.78 17.99 -27.85
CA LYS A 162 -68.62 18.42 -26.46
C LYS A 162 -68.00 17.34 -25.56
N ALA A 163 -68.36 16.08 -25.77
CA ALA A 163 -67.77 14.97 -25.02
C ALA A 163 -66.28 14.80 -25.37
N LYS A 164 -65.93 14.91 -26.65
CA LYS A 164 -64.55 14.87 -27.13
C LYS A 164 -63.72 16.05 -26.65
N ASP A 165 -64.30 17.25 -26.60
CA ASP A 165 -63.62 18.42 -26.03
C ASP A 165 -63.29 18.21 -24.55
N ARG A 166 -64.22 17.67 -23.75
CA ARG A 166 -63.95 17.34 -22.34
C ARG A 166 -62.86 16.29 -22.18
N GLU A 167 -62.87 15.26 -23.05
CA GLU A 167 -61.82 14.23 -23.08
C GLU A 167 -60.46 14.85 -23.41
N LEU A 168 -60.39 15.71 -24.42
CA LEU A 168 -59.18 16.45 -24.79
C LEU A 168 -58.69 17.35 -23.65
N TYR A 169 -59.56 18.07 -22.96
CA TYR A 169 -59.18 18.85 -21.78
C TYR A 169 -58.61 17.99 -20.66
N SER A 170 -59.22 16.84 -20.37
CA SER A 170 -58.71 15.91 -19.37
C SER A 170 -57.33 15.38 -19.74
N LYS A 171 -57.13 15.02 -21.02
CA LYS A 171 -55.85 14.53 -21.52
C LYS A 171 -54.78 15.62 -21.57
N SER A 172 -55.14 16.84 -21.93
CA SER A 172 -54.24 17.99 -21.84
C SER A 172 -53.74 18.21 -20.42
N SER A 173 -54.65 18.18 -19.42
CA SER A 173 -54.26 18.32 -18.01
C SER A 173 -53.37 17.18 -17.51
N GLU A 174 -53.57 15.96 -18.00
CA GLU A 174 -52.71 14.80 -17.70
C GLU A 174 -51.31 14.99 -18.29
N ILE A 175 -51.22 15.46 -19.55
CA ILE A 175 -49.95 15.79 -20.21
C ILE A 175 -49.21 16.89 -19.44
N ASP A 176 -49.90 17.93 -18.98
CA ASP A 176 -49.26 19.02 -18.21
C ASP A 176 -48.64 18.49 -16.90
N LYS A 177 -49.37 17.63 -16.17
CA LYS A 177 -48.86 17.01 -14.93
C LYS A 177 -47.65 16.11 -15.17
N LEU A 178 -47.69 15.29 -16.22
CA LEU A 178 -46.57 14.43 -16.60
C LEU A 178 -45.36 15.28 -17.04
N THR A 179 -45.62 16.38 -17.77
CA THR A 179 -44.58 17.35 -18.15
C THR A 179 -43.89 17.95 -16.93
N ASP A 180 -44.65 18.36 -15.90
CA ASP A 180 -44.11 18.85 -14.65
C ASP A 180 -43.27 17.81 -13.90
N GLN A 181 -43.73 16.55 -13.88
CA GLN A 181 -42.99 15.44 -13.26
C GLN A 181 -41.67 15.17 -14.00
N VAL A 182 -41.68 15.16 -15.33
CA VAL A 182 -40.48 15.00 -16.16
C VAL A 182 -39.50 16.16 -15.91
N ASN A 183 -39.99 17.39 -15.83
CA ASN A 183 -39.15 18.56 -15.53
C ASN A 183 -38.50 18.45 -14.14
N ARG A 184 -39.26 18.04 -13.12
CA ARG A 184 -38.75 17.82 -11.76
C ARG A 184 -37.69 16.72 -11.72
N LEU A 185 -37.94 15.59 -12.38
CA LEU A 185 -36.97 14.49 -12.45
C LEU A 185 -35.71 14.91 -13.22
N SER A 186 -35.85 15.66 -14.31
CA SER A 186 -34.73 16.21 -15.08
C SER A 186 -33.82 17.11 -14.22
N LEU A 187 -34.40 17.95 -13.36
CA LEU A 187 -33.64 18.75 -12.41
C LEU A 187 -32.92 17.90 -11.35
N LEU A 188 -33.59 16.87 -10.81
CA LEU A 188 -32.99 15.95 -9.85
C LEU A 188 -31.80 15.20 -10.46
N VAL A 189 -31.94 14.70 -11.69
CA VAL A 189 -30.85 14.04 -12.42
C VAL A 189 -29.66 14.98 -12.64
N LYS A 190 -29.91 16.25 -12.99
CA LYS A 190 -28.84 17.25 -13.13
C LYS A 190 -28.10 17.48 -11.81
N ASP A 191 -28.82 17.57 -10.69
CA ASP A 191 -28.23 17.74 -9.36
C ASP A 191 -27.41 16.52 -8.93
N LEU A 192 -27.95 15.31 -9.12
CA LEU A 192 -27.22 14.06 -8.85
C LEU A 192 -25.94 13.95 -9.69
N ARG A 193 -25.97 14.31 -10.97
CA ARG A 193 -24.76 14.37 -11.81
C ARG A 193 -23.75 15.41 -11.32
N LYS A 194 -24.19 16.54 -10.75
CA LYS A 194 -23.29 17.53 -10.14
C LYS A 194 -22.65 16.97 -8.87
N LYS A 195 -23.44 16.36 -7.98
CA LYS A 195 -22.96 15.70 -6.76
C LYS A 195 -21.96 14.58 -7.06
N HIS A 196 -22.26 13.75 -8.06
CA HIS A 196 -21.35 12.69 -8.51
C HIS A 196 -20.00 13.25 -8.98
N ARG A 197 -20.00 14.33 -9.78
CA ARG A 197 -18.75 15.00 -10.20
C ARG A 197 -17.93 15.53 -9.02
N VAL A 198 -18.58 16.11 -8.01
CA VAL A 198 -17.89 16.60 -6.81
C VAL A 198 -17.27 15.44 -6.02
N CYS A 199 -18.03 14.37 -5.80
CA CYS A 199 -17.55 13.17 -5.10
C CYS A 199 -16.35 12.52 -5.84
N LEU A 200 -16.44 12.39 -7.17
CA LEU A 200 -15.31 11.91 -7.98
C LEU A 200 -14.07 12.80 -7.83
N GLY A 201 -14.26 14.13 -7.78
CA GLY A 201 -13.16 15.07 -7.54
C GLY A 201 -12.50 14.87 -6.17
N GLN A 202 -13.31 14.66 -5.11
CA GLN A 202 -12.81 14.38 -3.76
C GLN A 202 -12.01 13.07 -3.72
N VAL A 203 -12.52 12.01 -4.34
CA VAL A 203 -11.81 10.72 -4.43
C VAL A 203 -10.46 10.90 -5.13
N ARG A 204 -10.40 11.67 -6.22
CA ARG A 204 -9.15 11.95 -6.92
C ARG A 204 -8.15 12.71 -6.05
N SER A 205 -8.59 13.75 -5.33
CA SER A 205 -7.74 14.48 -4.37
C SER A 205 -7.15 13.55 -3.31
N LEU A 206 -7.97 12.66 -2.74
CA LEU A 206 -7.51 11.68 -1.74
C LEU A 206 -6.50 10.68 -2.32
N ILE A 207 -6.64 10.31 -3.60
CA ILE A 207 -5.67 9.44 -4.28
C ILE A 207 -4.34 10.17 -4.46
N ASP A 208 -4.38 11.44 -4.86
CA ASP A 208 -3.18 12.27 -5.05
C ASP A 208 -2.47 12.48 -3.69
N GLU A 209 -3.21 12.84 -2.63
CA GLU A 209 -2.68 12.96 -1.26
C GLU A 209 -2.07 11.64 -0.77
N ARG A 210 -2.73 10.50 -1.03
CA ARG A 210 -2.18 9.18 -0.71
C ARG A 210 -0.88 8.90 -1.46
N ALA A 211 -0.77 9.30 -2.73
CA ALA A 211 0.45 9.14 -3.50
C ALA A 211 1.60 9.97 -2.92
N ASP A 212 1.32 11.21 -2.50
CA ASP A 212 2.31 12.08 -1.84
C ASP A 212 2.82 11.49 -0.53
N TYR A 213 1.93 10.92 0.30
CA TYR A 213 2.35 10.26 1.54
C TYR A 213 3.20 9.01 1.31
N ILE A 214 2.89 8.24 0.26
CA ILE A 214 3.70 7.06 -0.11
C ILE A 214 5.10 7.51 -0.55
N ALA A 215 5.21 8.56 -1.37
CA ALA A 215 6.49 9.10 -1.81
C ALA A 215 7.33 9.58 -0.60
N GLN A 216 6.72 10.33 0.32
CA GLN A 216 7.38 10.78 1.55
C GLN A 216 7.86 9.62 2.42
N LEU A 217 7.04 8.56 2.56
CA LEU A 217 7.42 7.37 3.32
C LEU A 217 8.62 6.65 2.67
N GLN A 218 8.63 6.52 1.35
CA GLN A 218 9.74 5.92 0.61
C GLN A 218 11.03 6.73 0.79
N ASP A 219 10.97 8.06 0.69
CA ASP A 219 12.11 8.94 0.93
C ASP A 219 12.68 8.77 2.36
N LEU A 220 11.80 8.68 3.37
CA LEU A 220 12.22 8.45 4.75
C LEU A 220 12.84 7.06 4.94
N GLN A 221 12.29 6.03 4.29
CA GLN A 221 12.86 4.69 4.31
C GLN A 221 14.24 4.66 3.67
N HIS A 222 14.44 5.35 2.54
CA HIS A 222 15.75 5.49 1.90
C HIS A 222 16.76 6.22 2.81
N LYS A 223 16.35 7.31 3.45
CA LYS A 223 17.20 8.04 4.41
C LYS A 223 17.58 7.18 5.62
N LEU A 224 16.63 6.45 6.19
CA LEU A 224 16.89 5.50 7.28
C LEU A 224 17.84 4.38 6.85
N GLY A 225 17.70 3.87 5.63
CA GLY A 225 18.62 2.89 5.06
C GLY A 225 20.05 3.44 4.96
N SER A 226 20.21 4.66 4.43
CA SER A 226 21.50 5.34 4.33
C SER A 226 22.14 5.58 5.70
N LEU A 227 21.39 6.09 6.66
CA LEU A 227 21.88 6.31 8.03
C LEU A 227 22.28 5.01 8.72
N ARG A 228 21.52 3.93 8.53
CA ARG A 228 21.90 2.59 9.05
C ARG A 228 23.19 2.08 8.43
N GLN A 229 23.40 2.32 7.13
CA GLN A 229 24.65 1.96 6.47
C GLN A 229 25.84 2.77 7.02
N GLN A 230 25.67 4.08 7.18
CA GLN A 230 26.70 4.95 7.76
C GLN A 230 27.02 4.56 9.20
N LEU A 231 26.01 4.25 10.01
CA LEU A 231 26.20 3.76 11.38
C LEU A 231 26.99 2.45 11.39
N GLY A 232 26.66 1.51 10.50
CA GLY A 232 27.41 0.25 10.39
C GLY A 232 28.87 0.42 9.98
N ILE A 233 29.18 1.40 9.11
CA ILE A 233 30.56 1.75 8.75
C ILE A 233 31.27 2.34 9.97
N ALA A 234 30.66 3.30 10.66
CA ALA A 234 31.23 3.93 11.85
C ALA A 234 31.45 2.94 13.00
N GLU A 235 30.54 1.99 13.20
CA GLU A 235 30.69 0.90 14.18
C GLU A 235 31.90 0.02 13.84
N LYS A 236 32.08 -0.33 12.56
CA LYS A 236 33.22 -1.11 12.10
C LYS A 236 34.54 -0.35 12.26
N GLU A 237 34.59 0.92 11.86
CA GLU A 237 35.78 1.76 12.05
C GLU A 237 36.15 1.89 13.53
N ASN A 238 35.16 2.01 14.42
CA ASN A 238 35.38 2.07 15.86
C ASN A 238 35.87 0.73 16.43
N GLU A 239 35.36 -0.40 15.92
CA GLU A 239 35.87 -1.72 16.26
C GLU A 239 37.32 -1.92 15.78
N ASP A 240 37.64 -1.51 14.55
CA ASP A 240 38.99 -1.55 13.99
C ASP A 240 39.97 -0.68 14.80
N LEU A 241 39.54 0.53 15.21
CA LEU A 241 40.30 1.40 16.12
C LEU A 241 40.53 0.76 17.49
N ALA A 242 39.50 0.15 18.08
CA ALA A 242 39.63 -0.55 19.36
C ALA A 242 40.59 -1.75 19.27
N GLN A 243 40.56 -2.49 18.16
CA GLN A 243 41.50 -3.58 17.88
C GLN A 243 42.94 -3.07 17.70
N SER A 244 43.12 -1.92 17.02
CA SER A 244 44.44 -1.28 16.90
C SER A 244 45.02 -0.81 18.24
N HIS A 245 44.16 -0.46 19.21
CA HIS A 245 44.59 -0.14 20.58
C HIS A 245 45.00 -1.38 21.39
N SER A 246 44.45 -2.56 21.09
CA SER A 246 44.91 -3.83 21.65
C SER A 246 46.20 -4.35 20.99
N GLU A 247 46.48 -3.95 19.74
CA GLU A 247 47.75 -4.15 19.06
C GLU A 247 48.73 -2.97 19.28
N ARG A 248 48.73 -2.34 20.45
CA ARG A 248 49.91 -1.58 20.85
C ARG A 248 51.06 -2.58 20.89
N PRO A 249 52.10 -2.46 20.03
CA PRO A 249 53.28 -3.29 20.20
C PRO A 249 53.76 -3.05 21.63
N ASP A 250 53.99 -4.13 22.37
CA ASP A 250 54.54 -4.02 23.71
C ASP A 250 55.93 -3.38 23.57
N LEU A 251 55.97 -2.06 23.78
CA LEU A 251 57.18 -1.25 23.70
C LEU A 251 58.00 -1.37 24.98
N THR A 252 57.52 -2.10 25.99
CA THR A 252 58.35 -2.42 27.14
C THR A 252 59.57 -3.18 26.64
N ASN A 253 60.73 -2.54 26.75
CA ASN A 253 62.05 -3.01 26.29
C ASN A 253 62.37 -2.84 24.79
N LYS A 254 61.57 -2.12 23.99
CA LYS A 254 61.93 -1.75 22.60
C LYS A 254 61.89 -0.24 22.30
N ALA A 255 61.15 0.54 23.07
CA ALA A 255 61.36 1.98 23.07
C ALA A 255 62.62 2.27 23.92
N ILE A 256 63.57 3.01 23.37
CA ILE A 256 64.77 3.51 24.08
C ILE A 256 64.38 4.50 25.21
N TYR A 257 63.09 4.72 25.46
CA TYR A 257 62.55 5.74 26.34
C TYR A 257 61.52 5.13 27.29
N ASP A 258 61.73 5.39 28.58
CA ASP A 258 60.87 4.97 29.68
C ASP A 258 59.49 5.62 29.56
N LEU A 259 58.43 4.81 29.65
CA LEU A 259 57.05 5.28 29.54
C LEU A 259 56.61 6.10 30.77
N ASP A 260 57.30 5.90 31.90
CA ASP A 260 57.00 6.54 33.18
C ASP A 260 57.86 7.79 33.46
N ASP A 261 58.71 8.24 32.53
CA ASP A 261 59.54 9.45 32.69
C ASP A 261 58.66 10.72 32.79
N PRO A 262 58.65 11.43 33.95
CA PRO A 262 57.89 12.65 34.13
C PRO A 262 58.43 13.83 33.31
N ASN A 263 59.69 13.79 32.87
CA ASN A 263 60.33 14.84 32.07
C ASN A 263 60.24 14.57 30.56
N ARG A 264 59.51 13.52 30.15
CA ARG A 264 59.30 13.21 28.74
C ARG A 264 58.52 14.35 28.05
N PRO A 265 58.98 14.84 26.88
CA PRO A 265 58.21 15.81 26.10
C PRO A 265 56.84 15.24 25.75
N ARG A 266 55.78 15.84 26.29
CA ARG A 266 54.39 15.50 26.00
C ARG A 266 53.82 16.59 25.12
N PHE A 267 53.65 16.27 23.84
CA PHE A 267 52.96 17.17 22.91
C PHE A 267 51.47 16.90 22.96
N THR A 268 50.68 17.96 22.98
CA THR A 268 49.26 17.93 22.69
C THR A 268 49.02 17.53 21.23
N THR A 269 47.82 17.06 20.90
CA THR A 269 47.46 16.73 19.53
C THR A 269 47.60 17.92 18.58
N ASP A 270 47.45 19.13 19.11
CA ASP A 270 47.53 20.37 18.33
C ASP A 270 49.00 20.77 18.10
N GLU A 271 49.87 20.66 19.11
CA GLU A 271 51.32 20.82 18.94
C GLU A 271 51.89 19.80 17.96
N LEU A 272 51.41 18.56 17.97
CA LEU A 272 51.86 17.56 17.01
C LEU A 272 51.44 17.90 15.57
N LYS A 273 50.22 18.41 15.38
CA LYS A 273 49.77 18.89 14.06
C LYS A 273 50.60 20.08 13.59
N GLU A 274 50.93 20.99 14.50
CA GLU A 274 51.79 22.15 14.23
C GLU A 274 53.18 21.71 13.78
N ILE A 275 53.85 20.85 14.56
CA ILE A 275 55.17 20.31 14.25
C ILE A 275 55.15 19.56 12.92
N LEU A 276 54.08 18.81 12.61
CA LEU A 276 53.94 18.11 11.34
C LEU A 276 53.79 19.09 10.17
N ARG A 277 53.05 20.18 10.36
CA ARG A 277 52.91 21.25 9.36
C ARG A 277 54.24 21.95 9.12
N GLU A 278 54.93 22.39 10.17
CA GLU A 278 56.25 22.99 10.08
C GLU A 278 57.25 22.05 9.40
N ARG A 279 57.26 20.76 9.78
CA ARG A 279 58.11 19.74 9.16
C ARG A 279 57.83 19.60 7.67
N ASN A 280 56.56 19.62 7.26
CA ASN A 280 56.21 19.53 5.84
C ASN A 280 56.61 20.78 5.08
N GLU A 281 56.48 21.96 5.68
CA GLU A 281 56.93 23.23 5.11
C GLU A 281 58.46 23.25 4.94
N PHE A 282 59.21 22.83 5.96
CA PHE A 282 60.66 22.69 5.85
C PHE A 282 61.06 21.64 4.81
N LYS A 283 60.32 20.53 4.70
CA LYS A 283 60.57 19.52 3.68
C LYS A 283 60.35 20.07 2.27
N ALA A 284 59.31 20.88 2.06
CA ALA A 284 59.09 21.57 0.78
C ALA A 284 60.25 22.53 0.47
N ARG A 285 60.63 23.39 1.42
CA ARG A 285 61.79 24.30 1.24
C ARG A 285 63.09 23.56 0.97
N VAL A 286 63.32 22.42 1.64
CA VAL A 286 64.51 21.58 1.37
C VAL A 286 64.43 21.02 -0.04
N SER A 287 63.26 20.57 -0.51
CA SER A 287 63.07 20.12 -1.90
C SER A 287 63.38 21.24 -2.90
N ASP A 288 62.88 22.46 -2.66
CA ASP A 288 63.13 23.61 -3.53
C ASP A 288 64.63 23.96 -3.57
N LEU A 289 65.30 23.96 -2.41
CA LEU A 289 66.75 24.19 -2.31
C LEU A 289 67.56 23.05 -2.96
N GLU A 290 67.10 21.80 -2.85
CA GLU A 290 67.70 20.66 -3.54
C GLU A 290 67.55 20.78 -5.07
N GLU A 291 66.41 21.28 -5.57
CA GLU A 291 66.19 21.57 -6.99
C GLU A 291 67.08 22.73 -7.49
N GLU A 292 67.19 23.81 -6.73
CA GLU A 292 68.13 24.90 -7.01
C GLU A 292 69.58 24.39 -7.04
N LEU A 293 69.99 23.58 -6.06
CA LEU A 293 71.32 22.96 -6.04
C LEU A 293 71.53 21.98 -7.20
N ALA A 294 70.48 21.26 -7.63
CA ALA A 294 70.54 20.37 -8.78
C ALA A 294 70.77 21.14 -10.09
N LEU A 295 70.24 22.36 -10.21
CA LEU A 295 70.49 23.25 -11.36
C LEU A 295 71.98 23.62 -11.49
N TYR A 296 72.67 23.77 -10.36
CA TYR A 296 74.10 24.09 -10.32
C TYR A 296 75.00 22.85 -10.28
N ARG A 297 74.42 21.64 -10.25
CA ARG A 297 75.17 20.39 -10.30
C ARG A 297 75.55 20.08 -11.76
N PRO A 298 76.85 19.90 -12.08
CA PRO A 298 77.25 19.58 -13.45
C PRO A 298 76.62 18.26 -13.90
N LYS A 299 75.87 18.32 -15.01
CA LYS A 299 75.13 17.22 -15.62
C LYS A 299 76.11 16.22 -16.23
N ASN A 300 76.46 15.18 -15.47
CA ASN A 300 77.20 14.03 -16.00
C ASN A 300 76.16 13.00 -16.47
N GLU A 301 76.07 12.82 -17.79
CA GLU A 301 75.15 11.89 -18.46
C GLU A 301 75.51 10.43 -18.15
N GLN A 302 74.52 9.66 -17.68
CA GLN A 302 74.36 8.19 -17.70
C GLN A 302 73.17 7.88 -16.78
N SER A 303 72.15 7.10 -17.11
CA SER A 303 71.91 6.14 -18.19
C SER A 303 70.44 5.72 -18.07
N SER A 304 69.73 5.74 -19.20
CA SER A 304 68.42 5.12 -19.44
C SER A 304 68.47 3.61 -19.30
N LEU A 305 67.54 2.99 -18.57
CA LEU A 305 67.14 1.60 -18.78
C LEU A 305 65.64 1.44 -18.48
N ASP A 306 64.99 0.82 -19.46
CA ASP A 306 63.58 0.51 -19.65
C ASP A 306 63.11 -0.66 -18.78
N GLU A 307 61.84 -0.65 -18.34
CA GLU A 307 61.09 -1.87 -17.99
C GLU A 307 59.62 -1.69 -18.40
N ASP A 308 59.24 -2.33 -19.52
CA ASP A 308 57.87 -2.66 -19.90
C ASP A 308 57.48 -3.98 -19.20
N GLU A 309 56.38 -4.02 -18.44
CA GLU A 309 55.67 -5.27 -18.10
C GLU A 309 54.15 -5.06 -18.22
N ASP A 310 53.56 -5.74 -19.20
CA ASP A 310 52.12 -5.95 -19.37
C ASP A 310 51.61 -6.94 -18.30
N GLU A 311 50.70 -6.51 -17.41
CA GLU A 311 49.88 -7.41 -16.58
C GLU A 311 48.38 -7.19 -16.84
N ASP A 312 47.72 -8.22 -17.38
CA ASP A 312 46.26 -8.34 -17.51
C ASP A 312 45.58 -8.29 -16.12
N ALA A 313 44.69 -7.32 -15.90
CA ALA A 313 43.93 -7.19 -14.66
C ALA A 313 42.78 -8.22 -14.56
N PRO A 314 42.62 -8.97 -13.44
CA PRO A 314 41.49 -9.88 -13.28
C PRO A 314 40.19 -9.11 -13.04
N VAL A 315 39.23 -9.26 -13.96
CA VAL A 315 37.84 -8.79 -13.83
C VAL A 315 37.13 -9.61 -12.74
N GLN A 316 37.00 -9.04 -11.54
CA GLN A 316 36.18 -9.62 -10.48
C GLN A 316 34.85 -8.85 -10.40
N GLY A 317 33.79 -9.44 -10.97
CA GLY A 317 32.45 -8.91 -10.87
C GLY A 317 31.92 -8.91 -9.42
N PRO A 318 30.94 -8.05 -9.08
CA PRO A 318 30.39 -7.98 -7.72
C PRO A 318 29.74 -9.30 -7.31
N ILE A 319 30.13 -9.84 -6.16
CA ILE A 319 29.53 -11.04 -5.57
C ILE A 319 28.04 -10.76 -5.24
N PRO A 320 27.10 -11.64 -5.61
CA PRO A 320 25.70 -11.51 -5.24
C PRO A 320 25.51 -11.43 -3.72
N PHE A 321 24.79 -10.40 -3.26
CA PHE A 321 24.45 -10.20 -1.86
C PHE A 321 23.52 -11.31 -1.36
N GLU A 322 23.96 -12.08 -0.37
CA GLU A 322 23.11 -13.10 0.26
C GLU A 322 21.96 -12.43 1.05
N PRO A 323 20.72 -12.94 0.96
CA PRO A 323 19.58 -12.40 1.71
C PRO A 323 19.81 -12.46 3.22
N ASN A 324 19.43 -11.41 3.94
CA ASN A 324 19.57 -11.29 5.41
C ASN A 324 18.77 -12.31 6.24
N ASP A 325 18.07 -13.26 5.61
CA ASP A 325 17.10 -14.16 6.25
C ASP A 325 17.61 -15.59 6.46
N ALA A 326 18.92 -15.74 6.56
CA ALA A 326 19.58 -17.01 6.83
C ALA A 326 19.18 -17.59 8.22
N PRO A 327 18.59 -18.79 8.30
CA PRO A 327 17.99 -19.35 9.52
C PRO A 327 18.96 -19.63 10.69
N TRP A 328 20.27 -19.48 10.47
CA TRP A 328 21.30 -19.61 11.51
C TRP A 328 21.63 -18.29 12.22
N LYS A 329 21.23 -17.12 11.68
CA LYS A 329 21.30 -15.83 12.39
C LYS A 329 20.11 -15.67 13.33
N ARG A 330 20.01 -16.51 14.38
CA ARG A 330 19.05 -16.27 15.45
C ARG A 330 19.50 -15.03 16.24
N SER A 331 18.78 -13.92 16.07
CA SER A 331 18.86 -12.79 16.99
C SER A 331 18.63 -13.28 18.43
N GLU A 332 19.40 -12.79 19.40
CA GLU A 332 19.20 -13.17 20.81
C GLU A 332 17.74 -12.93 21.24
N SER A 333 17.08 -13.97 21.76
CA SER A 333 15.69 -13.90 22.24
C SER A 333 15.52 -12.85 23.33
N GLY A 334 14.31 -12.28 23.44
CA GLY A 334 13.97 -11.31 24.49
C GLY A 334 14.17 -11.94 25.88
N ILE A 335 13.87 -13.23 26.01
CA ILE A 335 14.10 -14.02 27.21
C ILE A 335 15.59 -14.12 27.56
N ARG A 336 16.49 -14.41 26.59
CA ARG A 336 17.94 -14.42 26.86
C ARG A 336 18.46 -13.09 27.39
N LYS A 337 17.96 -11.97 26.84
CA LYS A 337 18.30 -10.62 27.30
C LYS A 337 17.78 -10.35 28.71
N LEU A 338 16.54 -10.77 29.00
CA LEU A 338 15.92 -10.62 30.31
C LEU A 338 16.64 -11.45 31.38
N PHE A 339 16.95 -12.72 31.11
CA PHE A 339 17.74 -13.56 32.01
C PHE A 339 19.14 -13.00 32.27
N ARG A 340 19.82 -12.49 31.24
CA ARG A 340 21.13 -11.84 31.41
C ARG A 340 21.05 -10.63 32.35
N LYS A 341 19.99 -9.83 32.27
CA LYS A 341 19.75 -8.67 33.15
C LYS A 341 19.36 -9.08 34.58
N LEU A 342 18.57 -10.15 34.75
CA LEU A 342 18.08 -10.59 36.06
C LEU A 342 19.14 -11.33 36.89
N PHE A 343 20.14 -11.93 36.23
CA PHE A 343 21.19 -12.75 36.87
C PHE A 343 22.62 -12.17 36.72
N SER A 344 22.81 -11.02 36.06
CA SER A 344 24.11 -10.33 35.97
C SER A 344 24.67 -9.90 37.33
N GLU A 345 23.79 -9.65 38.32
CA GLU A 345 24.19 -9.29 39.69
C GLU A 345 24.75 -10.47 40.49
N THR A 346 24.42 -11.71 40.11
CA THR A 346 24.82 -12.94 40.82
C THR A 346 26.12 -13.57 40.31
N ASN A 347 26.82 -12.92 39.38
CA ASN A 347 28.10 -13.40 38.80
C ASN A 347 28.01 -14.83 38.20
N VAL A 348 26.85 -15.18 37.63
CA VAL A 348 26.61 -16.52 37.10
C VAL A 348 26.60 -16.56 35.57
N THR A 349 27.56 -17.27 34.99
CA THR A 349 27.68 -17.55 33.56
C THR A 349 26.85 -18.78 33.16
N PHE A 350 25.52 -18.64 33.14
CA PHE A 350 24.61 -19.70 32.64
C PHE A 350 24.64 -19.88 31.11
N LEU A 351 25.18 -18.89 30.40
CA LEU A 351 25.14 -18.81 28.94
C LEU A 351 26.57 -18.84 28.43
N GLY A 352 27.02 -20.02 28.02
CA GLY A 352 28.37 -20.22 27.47
C GLY A 352 28.73 -19.12 26.47
N SER A 353 29.94 -18.56 26.64
CA SER A 353 30.50 -17.58 25.71
C SER A 353 30.52 -18.21 24.31
N SER A 354 29.93 -17.56 23.31
CA SER A 354 29.99 -18.03 21.93
C SER A 354 31.45 -18.07 21.45
N PRO A 355 31.87 -19.10 20.70
CA PRO A 355 33.24 -19.20 20.23
C PRO A 355 33.49 -18.18 19.12
N LYS A 356 34.39 -17.22 19.36
CA LYS A 356 34.95 -16.36 18.32
C LYS A 356 35.72 -17.25 17.33
N ARG A 357 35.21 -17.45 16.11
CA ARG A 357 35.98 -18.11 15.03
C ARG A 357 37.10 -17.17 14.60
N SER A 358 38.33 -17.57 14.90
CA SER A 358 39.55 -17.08 14.26
C SER A 358 39.48 -17.38 12.76
N LEU A 359 39.56 -16.34 11.93
CA LEU A 359 39.95 -16.44 10.52
C LEU A 359 41.20 -15.58 10.35
N SER A 360 42.33 -16.15 10.72
CA SER A 360 43.65 -15.61 10.41
C SER A 360 44.07 -15.98 8.97
N SER A 361 44.73 -15.01 8.33
CA SER A 361 45.58 -15.10 7.14
C SER A 361 44.91 -14.74 5.81
N LEU A 362 45.03 -13.46 5.46
CA LEU A 362 45.34 -13.02 4.09
C LEU A 362 46.07 -11.66 4.19
N SER A 363 47.40 -11.71 4.19
CA SER A 363 48.26 -10.55 3.99
C SER A 363 48.26 -10.15 2.52
N LYS A 364 48.04 -8.87 2.21
CA LYS A 364 48.87 -8.03 1.32
C LYS A 364 48.22 -6.65 1.06
N MET A 365 48.97 -5.63 1.46
CA MET A 365 49.25 -4.35 0.78
C MET A 365 48.13 -3.65 0.00
N ALA A 366 47.79 -2.43 0.42
CA ALA A 366 47.27 -1.39 -0.46
C ALA A 366 48.04 -0.08 -0.18
N LEU A 367 48.87 0.28 -1.17
CA LEU A 367 49.49 1.59 -1.32
C LEU A 367 48.45 2.61 -1.81
N ALA A 368 48.72 3.85 -1.45
CA ALA A 368 47.94 5.05 -1.72
C ALA A 368 47.51 5.26 -3.17
N SER A 369 46.29 5.78 -3.35
CA SER A 369 45.91 6.57 -4.52
C SER A 369 45.18 7.82 -4.07
N GLY A 370 45.92 8.93 -4.00
CA GLY A 370 45.39 10.28 -3.95
C GLY A 370 45.79 11.00 -5.23
N ALA A 371 44.80 11.32 -6.07
CA ALA A 371 44.87 12.33 -7.12
C ALA A 371 43.61 13.19 -6.92
N THR A 372 43.70 14.37 -6.30
CA THR A 372 44.03 15.67 -6.91
C THR A 372 43.28 15.92 -8.21
N LEU A 373 42.14 16.62 -8.09
CA LEU A 373 41.54 17.41 -9.16
C LEU A 373 41.35 18.83 -8.63
N ASP A 374 42.21 19.71 -9.12
CA ASP A 374 42.10 21.17 -9.18
C ASP A 374 42.81 21.49 -10.52
N SER A 375 42.38 22.33 -11.46
CA SER A 375 41.67 23.60 -11.39
C SER A 375 41.09 23.95 -12.81
N PRO A 376 41.04 25.21 -13.29
CA PRO A 376 39.80 25.98 -13.46
C PRO A 376 39.49 26.39 -14.93
N LEU A 377 38.22 26.74 -15.20
CA LEU A 377 37.76 27.87 -16.03
C LEU A 377 36.23 27.89 -16.10
#